data_AF-A0A8J8NEN5-F1
#
_entry.id   AF-A0A8J8NEN5-F1
#
_cell.length_a   1.000
_cell.length_b   1.000
_cell.length_c   1.000
_cell.angle_alpha   90.00
_cell.angle_beta   90.00
_cell.angle_gamma   90.00
#
_symmetry.space_group_name_H-M   'P 1'
#
loop_
_entity.id
_entity.type
_entity.pdbx_description
1 polymer ?
#
loop_
_entity_poly.entity_id
_entity_poly.type
_entity_poly.pdbx_seq_one_letter_code
_entity_poly.pdbx_strand_id
1 'polypeptide(L)'
;MRYLKDMSDELDQESCILASYPRSGNTLLRAYLEKMMGLCTGSDCDIEKKLNKELLTMGLQGEGLVDKRVLVVKTHYPERYGKTKFYSEKCILEVRNPLDAITSLFNMVCTGSHNKSIHNDDYAKFHEHWGQFIEQEITVWKDFHDFWLSAKIPVHLIRYEDILGSPKATMMKLMRFILNKPDIEGTLIERYVDLTVQEKAPEIYKPRQGQVNSNLSKFSKAQLDYMFGYARDQLVNFGFAETFVDEVMLKGNEGLRGELEQGKKFIDAFNEESLKRSIHNAEESDEVTSIFINYPALLLRKKTERYPNGRTSYRFKRELRKKVTIIDKTGAAGAGAAQQSEPKRAEK
;
A
#
# COMPACT_ATOMS: atom_id res chain seq x y z
N MET A 1 -15.02 -17.55 14.84
CA MET A 1 -15.52 -16.18 14.98
C MET A 1 -16.45 -16.10 16.18
N ARG A 2 -16.12 -15.35 17.23
CA ARG A 2 -16.85 -15.36 18.53
C ARG A 2 -17.11 -13.95 19.10
N TYR A 3 -17.19 -12.94 18.25
CA TYR A 3 -17.33 -11.53 18.66
C TYR A 3 -18.75 -10.96 18.45
N LEU A 4 -19.66 -11.73 17.86
CA LEU A 4 -21.08 -11.43 17.76
C LEU A 4 -21.84 -12.58 18.42
N LYS A 5 -22.79 -12.24 19.29
CA LYS A 5 -23.38 -13.19 20.25
C LYS A 5 -24.38 -14.18 19.63
N ASP A 6 -24.66 -14.10 18.34
CA ASP A 6 -25.66 -14.92 17.63
C ASP A 6 -25.16 -15.35 16.23
N MET A 7 -24.18 -16.25 16.15
CA MET A 7 -23.82 -16.91 14.89
C MET A 7 -24.14 -18.40 15.01
N SER A 8 -25.42 -18.74 15.03
CA SER A 8 -25.91 -20.09 14.74
C SER A 8 -26.08 -20.20 13.23
N ASP A 9 -25.02 -20.64 12.57
CA ASP A 9 -24.97 -21.38 11.30
C ASP A 9 -23.55 -21.21 10.74
N GLU A 10 -23.00 -22.27 10.14
CA GLU A 10 -21.66 -22.30 9.54
C GLU A 10 -21.59 -21.37 8.32
N LEU A 11 -21.60 -20.06 8.56
CA LEU A 11 -21.33 -19.05 7.55
C LEU A 11 -19.85 -19.17 7.14
N ASP A 12 -19.60 -19.60 5.90
CA ASP A 12 -18.26 -19.56 5.31
C ASP A 12 -17.74 -18.13 5.41
N GLN A 13 -16.58 -17.98 6.04
CA GLN A 13 -16.01 -16.67 6.35
C GLN A 13 -15.57 -15.99 5.06
N GLU A 14 -16.15 -14.84 4.71
CA GLU A 14 -15.70 -14.06 3.55
C GLU A 14 -14.19 -13.77 3.64
N SER A 15 -13.49 -13.99 2.53
CA SER A 15 -12.07 -13.68 2.39
C SER A 15 -11.91 -12.25 1.92
N CYS A 16 -11.25 -11.42 2.74
CA CYS A 16 -10.93 -10.05 2.39
C CYS A 16 -9.45 -9.95 1.99
N ILE A 17 -9.15 -9.21 0.93
CA ILE A 17 -7.77 -8.84 0.61
C ILE A 17 -7.45 -7.41 1.04
N LEU A 18 -6.18 -7.16 1.34
CA LEU A 18 -5.60 -5.82 1.41
C LEU A 18 -4.72 -5.60 0.18
N ALA A 19 -5.31 -5.01 -0.86
CA ALA A 19 -4.62 -4.65 -2.08
C ALA A 19 -3.98 -3.27 -1.94
N SER A 20 -2.78 -3.13 -2.49
CA SER A 20 -2.09 -1.83 -2.55
C SER A 20 -1.05 -1.81 -3.65
N TYR A 21 -0.80 -0.62 -4.20
CA TYR A 21 0.44 -0.40 -4.94
C TYR A 21 1.61 -0.55 -3.95
N PRO A 22 2.75 -1.17 -4.34
CA PRO A 22 3.88 -1.34 -3.44
C PRO A 22 4.27 -0.05 -2.72
N ARG A 23 4.53 -0.16 -1.42
CA ARG A 23 4.95 0.95 -0.54
C ARG A 23 3.87 1.97 -0.17
N SER A 24 2.59 1.59 -0.31
CA SER A 24 1.48 2.46 0.09
C SER A 24 1.20 2.47 1.60
N GLY A 25 1.62 1.46 2.37
CA GLY A 25 1.54 1.53 3.84
C GLY A 25 1.07 0.26 4.54
N ASN A 26 0.91 -0.85 3.82
CA ASN A 26 0.27 -2.08 4.33
C ASN A 26 0.76 -2.57 5.67
N THR A 27 2.06 -2.44 5.96
CA THR A 27 2.59 -2.86 7.25
C THR A 27 1.91 -2.11 8.40
N LEU A 28 1.69 -0.80 8.26
CA LEU A 28 1.00 0.01 9.26
C LEU A 28 -0.47 -0.41 9.39
N LEU A 29 -1.17 -0.53 8.26
CA LEU A 29 -2.59 -0.90 8.27
C LEU A 29 -2.82 -2.31 8.82
N ARG A 30 -1.97 -3.27 8.47
CA ARG A 30 -1.99 -4.62 9.04
C ARG A 30 -1.78 -4.59 10.54
N ALA A 31 -0.82 -3.80 11.02
CA ALA A 31 -0.58 -3.69 12.45
C ALA A 31 -1.78 -3.12 13.21
N TYR A 32 -2.51 -2.15 12.64
CA TYR A 32 -3.80 -1.70 13.17
C TYR A 32 -4.84 -2.84 13.18
N LEU A 33 -5.02 -3.54 12.06
CA LEU A 33 -5.98 -4.64 11.95
C LEU A 33 -5.69 -5.77 12.94
N GLU A 34 -4.44 -6.23 13.03
CA GLU A 34 -4.04 -7.31 13.92
C GLU A 34 -4.27 -6.94 15.39
N LYS A 35 -4.02 -5.67 15.75
CA LYS A 35 -4.23 -5.18 17.10
C LYS A 35 -5.70 -4.98 17.46
N MET A 36 -6.52 -4.46 16.54
CA MET A 36 -7.97 -4.29 16.78
C MET A 36 -8.71 -5.63 16.82
N MET A 37 -8.31 -6.58 15.97
CA MET A 37 -9.03 -7.84 15.80
C MET A 37 -8.46 -8.98 16.65
N GLY A 38 -7.20 -8.87 17.10
CA GLY A 38 -6.49 -9.95 17.77
C GLY A 38 -6.17 -11.15 16.85
N LEU A 39 -6.23 -10.95 15.53
CA LEU A 39 -6.03 -11.98 14.51
C LEU A 39 -4.86 -11.59 13.60
N CYS A 40 -4.02 -12.56 13.24
CA CYS A 40 -2.96 -12.32 12.27
C CYS A 40 -3.52 -12.03 10.87
N THR A 41 -2.82 -11.18 10.12
CA THR A 41 -3.11 -10.91 8.71
C THR A 41 -2.19 -11.73 7.80
N GLY A 42 -2.77 -12.22 6.70
CA GLY A 42 -2.09 -13.02 5.69
C GLY A 42 -1.28 -12.21 4.68
N SER A 43 -0.52 -12.91 3.86
CA SER A 43 0.01 -12.37 2.60
C SER A 43 0.18 -13.46 1.56
N ASP A 44 0.03 -13.10 0.28
CA ASP A 44 0.28 -14.02 -0.83
C ASP A 44 1.76 -14.20 -1.18
N CYS A 45 2.66 -13.82 -0.28
CA CYS A 45 4.07 -13.74 -0.56
C CYS A 45 4.75 -15.13 -0.55
N ASP A 46 5.97 -15.16 -1.09
CA ASP A 46 6.84 -16.32 -0.99
C ASP A 46 7.81 -16.15 0.18
N ILE A 47 7.55 -16.87 1.28
CA ILE A 47 8.32 -16.78 2.54
C ILE A 47 9.79 -17.22 2.40
N GLU A 48 10.18 -17.80 1.27
CA GLU A 48 11.58 -18.15 1.02
C GLU A 48 12.43 -16.91 0.65
N LYS A 49 11.79 -15.83 0.17
CA LYS A 49 12.47 -14.60 -0.25
C LYS A 49 12.90 -13.75 0.94
N LYS A 50 14.13 -13.23 0.90
CA LYS A 50 14.77 -12.43 1.96
C LYS A 50 13.85 -11.38 2.58
N LEU A 51 13.25 -10.52 1.76
CA LEU A 51 12.39 -9.43 2.21
C LEU A 51 11.17 -9.92 2.99
N ASN A 52 10.59 -11.06 2.59
CA ASN A 52 9.42 -11.63 3.26
C ASN A 52 9.81 -12.32 4.58
N LYS A 53 10.99 -12.95 4.63
CA LYS A 53 11.56 -13.48 5.89
C LYS A 53 11.75 -12.38 6.92
N GLU A 54 12.24 -11.21 6.50
CA GLU A 54 12.38 -10.04 7.38
C GLU A 54 11.03 -9.64 8.00
N LEU A 55 9.92 -9.69 7.25
CA LEU A 55 8.58 -9.38 7.76
C LEU A 55 8.09 -10.38 8.81
N LEU A 56 8.33 -11.68 8.60
CA LEU A 56 8.04 -12.73 9.60
C LEU A 56 8.78 -12.47 10.91
N THR A 57 10.09 -12.18 10.82
CA THR A 57 10.93 -11.87 11.99
C THR A 57 10.46 -10.61 12.73
N MET A 58 9.80 -9.68 12.04
CA MET A 58 9.27 -8.44 12.63
C MET A 58 7.87 -8.58 13.25
N GLY A 59 7.26 -9.77 13.20
CA GLY A 59 6.00 -10.04 13.91
C GLY A 59 4.79 -10.29 13.01
N LEU A 60 4.92 -10.19 11.68
CA LEU A 60 3.83 -10.53 10.75
C LEU A 60 3.73 -12.06 10.59
N GLN A 61 3.22 -12.75 11.60
CA GLN A 61 3.23 -14.22 11.67
C GLN A 61 2.39 -14.91 10.57
N GLY A 62 1.46 -14.19 9.95
CA GLY A 62 0.61 -14.69 8.86
C GLY A 62 1.21 -14.61 7.46
N GLU A 63 2.47 -14.18 7.27
CA GLU A 63 3.07 -14.15 5.93
C GLU A 63 2.99 -15.51 5.22
N GLY A 64 2.56 -15.51 3.95
CA GLY A 64 2.40 -16.72 3.16
C GLY A 64 1.08 -17.47 3.40
N LEU A 65 0.25 -17.04 4.36
CA LEU A 65 -1.08 -17.57 4.56
C LEU A 65 -2.10 -16.82 3.70
N VAL A 66 -2.93 -17.58 2.98
CA VAL A 66 -4.01 -17.04 2.13
C VAL A 66 -5.35 -17.75 2.35
N ASP A 67 -5.43 -18.68 3.29
CA ASP A 67 -6.64 -19.46 3.59
C ASP A 67 -7.39 -18.90 4.81
N LYS A 68 -8.47 -19.58 5.22
CA LYS A 68 -9.40 -19.14 6.26
C LYS A 68 -8.78 -19.04 7.68
N ARG A 69 -7.49 -19.34 7.85
CA ARG A 69 -6.76 -19.04 9.10
C ARG A 69 -6.55 -17.54 9.33
N VAL A 70 -6.66 -16.73 8.27
CA VAL A 70 -6.50 -15.27 8.30
C VAL A 70 -7.71 -14.61 7.67
N LEU A 71 -8.14 -13.46 8.20
CA LEU A 71 -9.30 -12.74 7.64
C LEU A 71 -8.91 -11.82 6.48
N VAL A 72 -7.76 -11.15 6.61
CA VAL A 72 -7.28 -10.18 5.62
C VAL A 72 -5.97 -10.66 5.03
N VAL A 73 -5.92 -10.83 3.71
CA VAL A 73 -4.73 -11.28 2.97
C VAL A 73 -4.15 -10.13 2.17
N LYS A 74 -2.94 -9.69 2.51
CA LYS A 74 -2.25 -8.64 1.78
C LYS A 74 -1.78 -9.13 0.41
N THR A 75 -1.98 -8.31 -0.63
CA THR A 75 -1.50 -8.57 -1.99
C THR A 75 -1.03 -7.28 -2.70
N HIS A 76 -0.16 -7.45 -3.70
CA HIS A 76 0.19 -6.41 -4.68
C HIS A 76 -0.35 -6.75 -6.08
N TYR A 77 -1.20 -7.77 -6.20
CA TYR A 77 -1.89 -8.09 -7.44
C TYR A 77 -2.78 -6.91 -7.90
N PRO A 78 -2.83 -6.57 -9.21
CA PRO A 78 -2.18 -7.21 -10.34
C PRO A 78 -0.83 -6.57 -10.75
N GLU A 79 -0.23 -5.71 -9.92
CA GLU A 79 1.10 -5.15 -10.19
C GLU A 79 2.18 -6.25 -10.22
N ARG A 80 2.09 -7.22 -9.31
CA ARG A 80 2.83 -8.48 -9.32
C ARG A 80 1.95 -9.61 -8.82
N TYR A 81 2.29 -10.86 -9.14
CA TYR A 81 1.62 -12.02 -8.56
C TYR A 81 2.41 -12.60 -7.38
N GLY A 82 1.68 -13.11 -6.39
CA GLY A 82 2.17 -13.89 -5.24
C GLY A 82 2.43 -15.37 -5.55
N LYS A 83 2.70 -16.18 -4.53
CA LYS A 83 3.02 -17.62 -4.67
C LYS A 83 1.76 -18.46 -4.90
N THR A 84 0.68 -18.12 -4.20
CA THR A 84 -0.54 -18.93 -4.15
C THR A 84 -1.71 -18.19 -4.80
N LYS A 85 -2.51 -18.90 -5.61
CA LYS A 85 -3.76 -18.38 -6.16
C LYS A 85 -4.91 -18.65 -5.20
N PHE A 86 -5.83 -17.71 -5.07
CA PHE A 86 -6.95 -17.80 -4.14
C PHE A 86 -8.08 -16.86 -4.60
N TYR A 87 -9.26 -17.03 -4.02
CA TYR A 87 -10.42 -16.17 -4.27
C TYR A 87 -10.59 -15.17 -3.12
N SER A 88 -11.21 -14.03 -3.42
CA SER A 88 -11.59 -13.05 -2.42
C SER A 88 -12.89 -12.36 -2.81
N GLU A 89 -13.74 -12.14 -1.83
CA GLU A 89 -15.07 -11.54 -1.98
C GLU A 89 -15.05 -10.04 -1.68
N LYS A 90 -14.02 -9.53 -0.98
CA LYS A 90 -13.89 -8.11 -0.60
C LYS A 90 -12.46 -7.61 -0.72
N CYS A 91 -12.31 -6.32 -1.03
CA CYS A 91 -11.01 -5.68 -1.15
C CYS A 91 -10.92 -4.41 -0.31
N ILE A 92 -9.91 -4.33 0.54
CA ILE A 92 -9.43 -3.07 1.10
C ILE A 92 -8.37 -2.56 0.13
N LEU A 93 -8.62 -1.43 -0.54
CA LEU A 93 -7.68 -0.79 -1.44
C LEU A 93 -6.97 0.35 -0.72
N GLU A 94 -5.74 0.08 -0.26
CA GLU A 94 -4.90 1.09 0.36
C GLU A 94 -4.17 1.91 -0.70
N VAL A 95 -4.42 3.23 -0.68
CA VAL A 95 -3.84 4.20 -1.60
C VAL A 95 -2.90 5.16 -0.86
N ARG A 96 -1.91 5.68 -1.56
CA ARG A 96 -0.95 6.66 -1.03
C ARG A 96 -0.54 7.61 -2.15
N ASN A 97 -0.18 8.84 -1.80
CA ASN A 97 0.34 9.80 -2.76
C ASN A 97 1.48 9.16 -3.60
N PRO A 98 1.38 9.15 -4.94
CA PRO A 98 2.38 8.51 -5.79
C PRO A 98 3.77 9.15 -5.66
N LEU A 99 3.89 10.42 -5.27
CA LEU A 99 5.20 11.04 -4.98
C LEU A 99 5.94 10.28 -3.87
N ASP A 100 5.23 9.87 -2.82
CA ASP A 100 5.82 9.14 -1.71
C ASP A 100 5.95 7.64 -1.99
N ALA A 101 4.93 7.03 -2.60
CA ALA A 101 4.93 5.59 -2.89
C ALA A 101 6.01 5.21 -3.92
N ILE A 102 6.12 5.96 -5.03
CA ILE A 102 7.11 5.71 -6.09
C ILE A 102 8.52 5.96 -5.55
N THR A 103 8.73 7.04 -4.80
CA THR A 103 10.04 7.33 -4.18
C THR A 103 10.45 6.23 -3.21
N SER A 104 9.52 5.76 -2.37
CA SER A 104 9.75 4.64 -1.44
C SER A 104 10.06 3.34 -2.19
N LEU A 105 9.41 3.11 -3.34
CA LEU A 105 9.66 1.93 -4.17
C LEU A 105 11.03 2.00 -4.82
N PHE A 106 11.43 3.15 -5.35
CA PHE A 106 12.76 3.37 -5.93
C PHE A 106 13.85 3.08 -4.91
N ASN A 107 13.72 3.60 -3.68
CA ASN A 107 14.63 3.26 -2.59
C ASN A 107 14.68 1.75 -2.34
N MET A 108 13.53 1.06 -2.24
CA MET A 108 13.50 -0.39 -2.02
C MET A 108 14.17 -1.18 -3.16
N VAL A 109 13.97 -0.76 -4.42
CA VAL A 109 14.58 -1.38 -5.60
C VAL A 109 16.10 -1.23 -5.54
N CYS A 110 16.58 -0.01 -5.30
CA CYS A 110 18.00 0.32 -5.26
C CYS A 110 18.71 -0.34 -4.07
N THR A 111 18.17 -0.23 -2.86
CA THR A 111 18.83 -0.74 -1.64
C THR A 111 18.57 -2.23 -1.40
N GLY A 112 17.47 -2.78 -1.92
CA GLY A 112 17.05 -4.13 -1.61
C GLY A 112 16.60 -4.32 -0.16
N SER A 113 16.08 -3.26 0.47
CA SER A 113 15.64 -3.25 1.86
C SER A 113 14.30 -2.51 2.03
N HIS A 114 13.53 -2.91 3.06
CA HIS A 114 12.29 -2.25 3.45
C HIS A 114 12.47 -0.90 4.16
N ASN A 115 13.63 -0.65 4.77
CA ASN A 115 13.86 0.47 5.68
C ASN A 115 15.08 1.35 5.33
N LYS A 116 15.94 0.96 4.38
CA LYS A 116 17.09 1.78 3.95
C LYS A 116 16.74 2.72 2.79
N SER A 117 17.41 3.86 2.72
CA SER A 117 17.22 4.86 1.65
C SER A 117 18.51 5.09 0.88
N ILE A 118 18.41 5.56 -0.36
CA ILE A 118 19.57 6.11 -1.08
C ILE A 118 19.84 7.53 -0.57
N HIS A 119 21.07 8.01 -0.76
CA HIS A 119 21.43 9.38 -0.43
C HIS A 119 20.66 10.38 -1.31
N ASN A 120 20.34 11.57 -0.78
CA ASN A 120 19.56 12.55 -1.55
C ASN A 120 20.28 12.96 -2.85
N ASP A 121 21.60 13.12 -2.81
CA ASP A 121 22.42 13.44 -3.99
C ASP A 121 22.34 12.38 -5.08
N ASP A 122 22.00 11.12 -4.75
CA ASP A 122 21.88 10.07 -5.75
C ASP A 122 20.67 10.27 -6.68
N TYR A 123 19.64 11.00 -6.24
CA TYR A 123 18.53 11.37 -7.12
C TYR A 123 19.00 12.29 -8.25
N ALA A 124 19.89 13.25 -7.94
CA ALA A 124 20.48 14.13 -8.94
C ALA A 124 21.53 13.39 -9.78
N LYS A 125 22.40 12.60 -9.13
CA LYS A 125 23.45 11.82 -9.80
C LYS A 125 22.89 10.82 -10.80
N PHE A 126 21.79 10.15 -10.46
CA PHE A 126 21.12 9.16 -11.32
C PHE A 126 19.78 9.69 -11.87
N HIS A 127 19.70 10.99 -12.16
CA HIS A 127 18.47 11.67 -12.60
C HIS A 127 17.79 11.01 -13.82
N GLU A 128 18.54 10.51 -14.80
CA GLU A 128 17.97 9.79 -15.95
C GLU A 128 17.24 8.51 -15.52
N HIS A 129 17.84 7.73 -14.61
CA HIS A 129 17.23 6.50 -14.11
C HIS A 129 16.03 6.82 -13.23
N TRP A 130 16.10 7.90 -12.45
CA TRP A 130 14.98 8.38 -11.64
C TRP A 130 13.80 8.85 -12.51
N GLY A 131 14.07 9.65 -13.56
CA GLY A 131 13.05 10.09 -14.52
C GLY A 131 12.37 8.92 -15.23
N GLN A 132 13.14 7.98 -15.78
CA GLN A 132 12.59 6.76 -16.41
C GLN A 132 11.80 5.90 -15.42
N PHE A 133 12.20 5.89 -14.14
CA PHE A 133 11.47 5.18 -13.10
C PHE A 133 10.13 5.85 -12.81
N ILE A 134 10.09 7.17 -12.66
CA ILE A 134 8.85 7.94 -12.46
C ILE A 134 7.90 7.71 -13.64
N GLU A 135 8.38 7.90 -14.86
CA GLU A 135 7.58 7.77 -16.09
C GLU A 135 6.95 6.38 -16.20
N GLN A 136 7.69 5.33 -15.85
CA GLN A 136 7.17 3.96 -15.85
C GLN A 136 6.18 3.75 -14.72
N GLU A 137 6.56 4.10 -13.48
CA GLU A 137 5.83 3.70 -12.29
C GLU A 137 4.52 4.47 -12.11
N ILE A 138 4.39 5.70 -12.60
CA ILE A 138 3.09 6.38 -12.59
C ILE A 138 2.07 5.65 -13.47
N THR A 139 2.49 5.02 -14.57
CA THR A 139 1.59 4.20 -15.39
C THR A 139 1.14 2.94 -14.67
N VAL A 140 2.03 2.32 -13.90
CA VAL A 140 1.70 1.10 -13.13
C VAL A 140 0.82 1.45 -11.94
N TRP A 141 1.12 2.57 -11.26
CA TRP A 141 0.30 3.10 -10.17
C TRP A 141 -1.13 3.37 -10.66
N LYS A 142 -1.28 4.09 -11.78
CA LYS A 142 -2.61 4.35 -12.36
C LYS A 142 -3.36 3.05 -12.69
N ASP A 143 -2.76 2.20 -13.53
CA ASP A 143 -3.41 0.97 -14.00
C ASP A 143 -3.76 0.02 -12.84
N PHE A 144 -2.96 0.01 -11.77
CA PHE A 144 -3.24 -0.75 -10.55
C PHE A 144 -4.52 -0.27 -9.88
N HIS A 145 -4.69 1.04 -9.71
CA HIS A 145 -5.89 1.58 -9.08
C HIS A 145 -7.10 1.43 -10.00
N ASP A 146 -6.96 1.64 -11.31
CA ASP A 146 -8.06 1.44 -12.28
C ASP A 146 -8.61 0.01 -12.25
N PHE A 147 -7.71 -0.99 -12.14
CA PHE A 147 -8.10 -2.38 -12.00
C PHE A 147 -9.00 -2.60 -10.78
N TRP A 148 -8.60 -2.08 -9.62
CA TRP A 148 -9.34 -2.28 -8.38
C TRP A 148 -10.61 -1.43 -8.30
N LEU A 149 -10.61 -0.20 -8.81
CA LEU A 149 -11.81 0.63 -8.92
C LEU A 149 -12.87 -0.01 -9.84
N SER A 150 -12.44 -0.83 -10.80
CA SER A 150 -13.33 -1.55 -11.73
C SER A 150 -13.72 -2.96 -11.25
N ALA A 151 -13.26 -3.38 -10.06
CA ALA A 151 -13.51 -4.72 -9.56
C ALA A 151 -14.99 -4.96 -9.27
N LYS A 152 -15.46 -6.17 -9.56
CA LYS A 152 -16.87 -6.57 -9.35
C LYS A 152 -17.19 -6.91 -7.88
N ILE A 153 -16.15 -7.17 -7.08
CA ILE A 153 -16.25 -7.37 -5.64
C ILE A 153 -16.26 -6.03 -4.89
N PRO A 154 -16.98 -5.87 -3.75
CA PRO A 154 -16.89 -4.69 -2.89
C PRO A 154 -15.44 -4.25 -2.61
N VAL A 155 -15.16 -2.95 -2.76
CA VAL A 155 -13.85 -2.32 -2.53
C VAL A 155 -13.97 -1.17 -1.54
N HIS A 156 -13.16 -1.15 -0.49
CA HIS A 156 -13.07 -0.03 0.44
C HIS A 156 -11.73 0.69 0.27
N LEU A 157 -11.79 1.94 -0.17
CA LEU A 157 -10.65 2.84 -0.31
C LEU A 157 -10.20 3.38 1.05
N ILE A 158 -8.92 3.31 1.31
CA ILE A 158 -8.31 3.87 2.52
C ILE A 158 -6.99 4.57 2.16
N ARG A 159 -6.83 5.83 2.56
CA ARG A 159 -5.59 6.58 2.30
C ARG A 159 -4.61 6.38 3.45
N TYR A 160 -3.34 6.18 3.10
CA TYR A 160 -2.25 6.19 4.07
C TYR A 160 -2.24 7.48 4.91
N GLU A 161 -2.52 8.60 4.26
CA GLU A 161 -2.58 9.93 4.85
C GLU A 161 -3.69 10.03 5.92
N ASP A 162 -4.84 9.39 5.72
CA ASP A 162 -5.95 9.38 6.68
C ASP A 162 -5.70 8.43 7.85
N ILE A 163 -4.93 7.36 7.64
CA ILE A 163 -4.47 6.49 8.74
C ILE A 163 -3.59 7.32 9.69
N LEU A 164 -2.74 8.21 9.17
CA LEU A 164 -1.88 9.06 9.99
C LEU A 164 -2.63 10.25 10.59
N GLY A 165 -3.47 10.93 9.80
CA GLY A 165 -4.11 12.18 10.18
C GLY A 165 -5.38 12.02 11.02
N SER A 166 -6.13 10.93 10.84
CA SER A 166 -7.41 10.70 11.52
C SER A 166 -7.66 9.21 11.79
N PRO A 167 -6.75 8.51 12.50
CA PRO A 167 -6.77 7.06 12.63
C PRO A 167 -8.10 6.51 13.15
N LYS A 168 -8.72 7.13 14.17
CA LYS A 168 -10.02 6.66 14.73
C LYS A 168 -11.10 6.62 13.66
N ALA A 169 -11.36 7.74 12.99
CA ALA A 169 -12.40 7.83 11.97
C ALA A 169 -12.14 6.86 10.80
N THR A 170 -10.88 6.75 10.39
CA THR A 170 -10.44 5.84 9.33
C THR A 170 -10.68 4.38 9.70
N MET A 171 -10.29 3.96 10.91
CA MET A 171 -10.48 2.58 11.36
C MET A 171 -11.95 2.24 11.61
N MET A 172 -12.77 3.19 12.10
CA MET A 172 -14.21 2.99 12.25
C MET A 172 -14.89 2.66 10.91
N LYS A 173 -14.60 3.44 9.86
CA LYS A 173 -15.11 3.20 8.49
C LYS A 173 -14.64 1.84 7.95
N LEU A 174 -13.38 1.50 8.18
CA LEU A 174 -12.81 0.22 7.74
C LEU A 174 -13.48 -0.97 8.45
N MET A 175 -13.68 -0.89 9.76
CA MET A 175 -14.30 -1.98 10.53
C MET A 175 -15.76 -2.20 10.15
N ARG A 176 -16.52 -1.13 9.85
CA ARG A 176 -17.88 -1.22 9.27
C ARG A 176 -17.88 -2.06 7.99
N PHE A 177 -16.93 -1.82 7.09
CA PHE A 177 -16.78 -2.56 5.84
C PHE A 177 -16.36 -4.02 6.06
N ILE A 178 -15.34 -4.27 6.89
CA ILE A 178 -14.87 -5.64 7.15
C ILE A 178 -15.98 -6.50 7.75
N LEU A 179 -16.79 -5.93 8.66
CA LEU A 179 -17.83 -6.64 9.39
C LEU A 179 -19.20 -6.64 8.71
N ASN A 180 -19.34 -6.00 7.55
CA ASN A 180 -20.62 -5.78 6.87
C ASN A 180 -21.66 -5.16 7.83
N LYS A 181 -21.31 -4.07 8.50
CA LYS A 181 -22.24 -3.36 9.39
C LYS A 181 -22.42 -1.91 8.98
N PRO A 182 -23.68 -1.41 8.95
CA PRO A 182 -23.94 -0.01 8.64
C PRO A 182 -23.37 0.90 9.72
N ASP A 183 -23.23 0.39 10.96
CA ASP A 183 -22.67 1.10 12.10
C ASP A 183 -22.07 0.10 13.11
N ILE A 184 -21.09 0.56 13.90
CA ILE A 184 -20.42 -0.19 14.97
C ILE A 184 -20.35 0.61 16.29
N GLU A 185 -21.03 1.76 16.41
CA GLU A 185 -21.13 2.52 17.66
C GLU A 185 -21.72 1.66 18.81
N GLY A 186 -21.19 1.85 20.01
CA GLY A 186 -21.53 1.09 21.21
C GLY A 186 -21.00 -0.35 21.25
N THR A 187 -20.39 -0.85 20.18
CA THR A 187 -19.91 -2.23 20.11
C THR A 187 -18.56 -2.43 20.79
N LEU A 188 -18.20 -3.70 21.05
CA LEU A 188 -16.85 -4.05 21.53
C LEU A 188 -15.75 -3.67 20.52
N ILE A 189 -16.05 -3.73 19.23
CA ILE A 189 -15.09 -3.39 18.17
C ILE A 189 -14.76 -1.90 18.18
N GLU A 190 -15.74 -1.02 18.39
CA GLU A 190 -15.47 0.41 18.58
C GLU A 190 -14.49 0.63 19.73
N ARG A 191 -14.69 -0.05 20.87
CA ARG A 191 -13.76 0.05 22.01
C ARG A 191 -12.35 -0.40 21.64
N TYR A 192 -12.21 -1.45 20.82
CA TYR A 192 -10.89 -1.89 20.34
C TYR A 192 -10.26 -0.93 19.34
N VAL A 193 -11.04 -0.27 18.49
CA VAL A 193 -10.57 0.84 17.66
C VAL A 193 -10.00 1.93 18.57
N ASP A 194 -10.76 2.36 19.58
CA ASP A 194 -10.36 3.41 20.51
C ASP A 194 -9.07 3.10 21.26
N LEU A 195 -8.94 1.90 21.81
CA LEU A 195 -7.72 1.46 22.48
C LEU A 195 -6.52 1.41 21.52
N THR A 196 -6.76 0.95 20.28
CA THR A 196 -5.68 0.78 19.31
C THR A 196 -5.08 2.13 18.88
N VAL A 197 -5.91 3.15 18.69
CA VAL A 197 -5.48 4.48 18.22
C VAL A 197 -4.91 5.38 19.32
N GLN A 198 -5.21 5.09 20.60
CA GLN A 198 -4.64 5.82 21.75
C GLN A 198 -3.18 5.49 21.99
N GLU A 199 -2.79 4.25 21.72
CA GLU A 199 -1.38 3.86 21.79
C GLU A 199 -0.61 4.42 20.60
N LYS A 200 0.71 4.53 20.76
CA LYS A 200 1.59 4.89 19.64
C LYS A 200 1.30 3.96 18.46
N ALA A 201 1.17 4.55 17.27
CA ALA A 201 0.92 3.81 16.03
C ALA A 201 1.82 2.56 15.99
N PRO A 202 1.26 1.38 15.72
CA PRO A 202 2.00 0.13 15.84
C PRO A 202 3.08 0.07 14.75
N GLU A 203 4.31 0.40 15.14
CA GLU A 203 5.48 0.40 14.27
C GLU A 203 6.12 -0.99 14.29
N ILE A 204 5.74 -1.85 13.33
CA ILE A 204 6.46 -3.12 13.07
C ILE A 204 7.93 -2.84 12.69
N TYR A 205 8.19 -1.67 12.08
CA TYR A 205 9.53 -1.06 11.97
C TYR A 205 9.40 0.47 11.82
N LYS A 206 10.47 1.21 12.15
CA LYS A 206 10.53 2.67 11.93
C LYS A 206 10.36 2.99 10.42
N PRO A 207 9.28 3.66 9.99
CA PRO A 207 9.12 4.06 8.60
C PRO A 207 10.28 4.96 8.15
N ARG A 208 10.73 4.82 6.89
CA ARG A 208 11.85 5.60 6.32
C ARG A 208 11.66 7.10 6.52
N GLN A 209 10.45 7.57 6.21
CA GLN A 209 9.86 8.87 6.50
C GLN A 209 8.36 8.62 6.61
N GLY A 210 7.79 8.62 7.82
CA GLY A 210 6.34 8.50 8.06
C GLY A 210 5.59 9.82 7.81
N GLN A 211 6.06 10.61 6.85
CA GLN A 211 5.58 11.97 6.59
C GLN A 211 4.87 12.03 5.24
N VAL A 212 3.75 12.76 5.22
CA VAL A 212 2.95 13.03 4.03
C VAL A 212 3.66 14.08 3.17
N ASN A 213 3.75 13.85 1.85
CA ASN A 213 4.31 14.77 0.86
C ASN A 213 5.79 15.14 1.08
N SER A 214 6.54 14.29 1.78
CA SER A 214 7.93 14.56 2.16
C SER A 214 8.94 14.45 1.00
N ASN A 215 8.49 13.99 -0.16
CA ASN A 215 9.35 13.72 -1.31
C ASN A 215 9.20 14.71 -2.47
N LEU A 216 8.37 15.75 -2.36
CA LEU A 216 8.10 16.71 -3.44
C LEU A 216 9.40 17.30 -4.05
N SER A 217 10.38 17.63 -3.21
CA SER A 217 11.66 18.21 -3.65
C SER A 217 12.52 17.29 -4.53
N LYS A 218 12.15 16.01 -4.69
CA LYS A 218 12.85 15.04 -5.54
C LYS A 218 12.32 15.00 -6.97
N PHE A 219 11.29 15.78 -7.28
CA PHE A 219 10.64 15.80 -8.58
C PHE A 219 10.86 17.16 -9.25
N SER A 220 11.15 17.13 -10.55
CA SER A 220 11.14 18.34 -11.37
C SER A 220 9.71 18.72 -11.73
N LYS A 221 9.48 19.98 -12.11
CA LYS A 221 8.16 20.44 -12.55
C LYS A 221 7.63 19.62 -13.74
N ALA A 222 8.48 19.32 -14.73
CA ALA A 222 8.11 18.50 -15.88
C ALA A 222 7.68 17.07 -15.48
N GLN A 223 8.30 16.49 -14.44
CA GLN A 223 7.89 15.19 -13.91
C GLN A 223 6.53 15.27 -13.21
N LEU A 224 6.29 16.32 -12.42
CA LEU A 224 4.99 16.54 -11.77
C LEU A 224 3.88 16.74 -12.81
N ASP A 225 4.13 17.56 -13.83
CA ASP A 225 3.15 17.81 -14.90
C ASP A 225 2.85 16.54 -15.70
N TYR A 226 3.87 15.74 -16.02
CA TYR A 226 3.69 14.44 -16.67
C TYR A 226 2.85 13.48 -15.82
N MET A 227 3.17 13.35 -14.53
CA MET A 227 2.45 12.48 -13.60
C MET A 227 0.99 12.92 -13.46
N PHE A 228 0.76 14.22 -13.32
CA PHE A 228 -0.58 14.79 -13.23
C PHE A 228 -1.38 14.55 -14.51
N GLY A 229 -0.78 14.82 -15.68
CA GLY A 229 -1.43 14.57 -16.96
C GLY A 229 -1.79 13.11 -17.18
N TYR A 230 -0.94 12.17 -16.75
CA TYR A 230 -1.18 10.75 -16.94
C TYR A 230 -2.24 10.18 -16.00
N ALA A 231 -2.23 10.60 -14.72
CA ALA A 231 -3.04 9.99 -13.65
C ALA A 231 -4.00 10.97 -12.97
N ARG A 232 -4.45 12.01 -13.70
CA ARG A 232 -5.30 13.10 -13.20
C ARG A 232 -6.49 12.59 -12.40
N ASP A 233 -7.28 11.69 -12.99
CA ASP A 233 -8.51 11.20 -12.38
C ASP A 233 -8.25 10.56 -11.02
N GLN A 234 -7.26 9.68 -10.91
CA GLN A 234 -6.90 9.01 -9.66
C GLN A 234 -6.33 10.02 -8.65
N LEU A 235 -5.52 10.98 -9.10
CA LEU A 235 -4.98 12.03 -8.24
C LEU A 235 -6.09 12.95 -7.68
N VAL A 236 -7.08 13.29 -8.49
CA VAL A 236 -8.25 14.08 -8.07
C VAL A 236 -9.12 13.26 -7.12
N ASN A 237 -9.52 12.06 -7.53
CA ASN A 237 -10.41 11.18 -6.79
C ASN A 237 -9.83 10.74 -5.43
N PHE A 238 -8.51 10.59 -5.33
CA PHE A 238 -7.86 10.24 -4.05
C PHE A 238 -7.42 11.49 -3.24
N GLY A 239 -7.67 12.70 -3.75
CA GLY A 239 -7.34 13.94 -3.06
C GLY A 239 -5.84 14.22 -2.96
N PHE A 240 -5.05 13.79 -3.97
CA PHE A 240 -3.62 14.05 -4.08
C PHE A 240 -3.27 15.16 -5.07
N ALA A 241 -4.22 15.57 -5.93
CA ALA A 241 -3.99 16.51 -7.02
C ALA A 241 -3.41 17.87 -6.59
N GLU A 242 -3.77 18.38 -5.40
CA GLU A 242 -3.21 19.63 -4.84
C GLU A 242 -1.67 19.59 -4.70
N THR A 243 -1.06 18.41 -4.64
CA THR A 243 0.41 18.27 -4.58
C THR A 243 1.12 18.42 -5.93
N PHE A 244 0.35 18.47 -7.01
CA PHE A 244 0.84 18.54 -8.39
C PHE A 244 0.52 19.88 -9.09
N VAL A 245 -0.47 20.61 -8.58
CA VAL A 245 -0.93 21.88 -9.16
C VAL A 245 -0.41 23.07 -8.36
N ASP A 246 0.14 24.06 -9.06
CA ASP A 246 0.60 25.29 -8.42
C ASP A 246 -0.51 26.33 -8.38
N GLU A 247 -0.41 27.34 -7.51
CA GLU A 247 -1.40 28.42 -7.40
C GLU A 247 -1.70 29.11 -8.74
N VAL A 248 -0.71 29.19 -9.64
CA VAL A 248 -0.87 29.76 -10.98
C VAL A 248 -1.83 28.92 -11.84
N MET A 249 -1.75 27.59 -11.76
CA MET A 249 -2.66 26.69 -12.47
C MET A 249 -4.09 26.79 -11.93
N LEU A 250 -4.24 27.07 -10.63
CA LEU A 250 -5.53 27.23 -9.96
C LEU A 250 -6.12 28.64 -10.15
N LYS A 251 -5.30 29.67 -10.37
CA LYS A 251 -5.75 31.04 -10.65
C LYS A 251 -6.19 31.14 -12.10
N GLY A 252 -7.51 31.13 -12.32
CA GLY A 252 -8.13 31.26 -13.65
C GLY A 252 -8.70 29.97 -14.23
N ASN A 253 -8.59 28.83 -13.52
CA ASN A 253 -9.16 27.56 -13.94
C ASN A 253 -10.25 27.09 -12.96
N GLU A 254 -11.44 27.70 -13.05
CA GLU A 254 -12.58 27.36 -12.19
C GLU A 254 -13.04 25.90 -12.38
N GLY A 255 -12.90 25.35 -13.58
CA GLY A 255 -13.21 23.94 -13.86
C GLY A 255 -12.34 23.00 -13.03
N LEU A 256 -11.02 23.22 -13.00
CA LEU A 256 -10.10 22.41 -12.18
C LEU A 256 -10.42 22.53 -10.69
N ARG A 257 -10.77 23.72 -10.18
CA ARG A 257 -11.19 23.87 -8.78
C ARG A 257 -12.44 23.06 -8.46
N GLY A 258 -13.43 23.10 -9.35
CA GLY A 258 -14.65 22.29 -9.22
C GLY A 258 -14.35 20.79 -9.19
N GLU A 259 -13.48 20.31 -10.08
CA GLU A 259 -13.01 18.92 -10.11
C GLU A 259 -12.33 18.52 -8.78
N LEU A 260 -11.45 19.36 -8.23
CA LEU A 260 -10.76 19.09 -6.97
C LEU A 260 -11.74 18.99 -5.79
N GLU A 261 -12.72 19.90 -5.72
CA GLU A 261 -13.75 19.86 -4.67
C GLU A 261 -14.66 18.64 -4.79
N GLN A 262 -14.97 18.21 -6.02
CA GLN A 262 -15.71 16.97 -6.25
C GLN A 262 -14.89 15.74 -5.84
N GLY A 263 -13.59 15.72 -6.20
CA GLY A 263 -12.65 14.65 -5.86
C GLY A 263 -12.53 14.42 -4.35
N LYS A 264 -12.62 15.48 -3.53
CA LYS A 264 -12.61 15.37 -2.06
C LYS A 264 -13.73 14.50 -1.50
N LYS A 265 -14.85 14.37 -2.21
CA LYS A 265 -16.02 13.56 -1.80
C LYS A 265 -16.03 12.15 -2.40
N PHE A 266 -15.13 11.87 -3.36
CA PHE A 266 -15.14 10.62 -4.11
C PHE A 266 -15.00 9.39 -3.20
N ILE A 267 -13.98 9.38 -2.33
CA ILE A 267 -13.70 8.24 -1.45
C ILE A 267 -14.89 7.92 -0.54
N ASP A 268 -15.49 8.93 0.08
CA ASP A 268 -16.62 8.72 0.98
C ASP A 268 -17.85 8.18 0.24
N ALA A 269 -18.17 8.74 -0.94
CA ALA A 269 -19.28 8.26 -1.76
C ALA A 269 -19.04 6.83 -2.26
N PHE A 270 -17.84 6.54 -2.77
CA PHE A 270 -17.45 5.22 -3.25
C PHE A 270 -17.51 4.16 -2.14
N ASN A 271 -16.98 4.49 -0.96
CA ASN A 271 -16.96 3.59 0.18
C ASN A 271 -18.36 3.30 0.72
N GLU A 272 -19.26 4.28 0.74
CA GLU A 272 -20.63 4.10 1.20
C GLU A 272 -21.43 3.20 0.24
N GLU A 273 -21.31 3.41 -1.07
CA GLU A 273 -21.91 2.52 -2.07
C GLU A 273 -21.36 1.09 -1.97
N SER A 274 -20.04 0.97 -1.82
CA SER A 274 -19.37 -0.31 -1.67
C SER A 274 -19.75 -1.05 -0.39
N LEU A 275 -19.93 -0.34 0.73
CA LEU A 275 -20.42 -0.90 1.99
C LEU A 275 -21.84 -1.46 1.82
N LYS A 276 -22.75 -0.70 1.18
CA LYS A 276 -24.12 -1.17 0.89
C LYS A 276 -24.10 -2.44 0.05
N ARG A 277 -23.27 -2.48 -1.00
CA ARG A 277 -23.09 -3.69 -1.81
C ARG A 277 -22.54 -4.86 -0.98
N SER A 278 -21.59 -4.60 -0.09
CA SER A 278 -21.00 -5.62 0.78
C SER A 278 -22.04 -6.23 1.74
N ILE A 279 -22.89 -5.40 2.33
CA ILE A 279 -23.98 -5.84 3.22
C ILE A 279 -25.01 -6.67 2.43
N HIS A 280 -25.46 -6.16 1.27
CA HIS A 280 -26.39 -6.88 0.40
C HIS A 280 -25.83 -8.25 -0.03
N ASN A 281 -24.57 -8.32 -0.45
CA ASN A 281 -23.94 -9.57 -0.84
C ASN A 281 -23.87 -10.59 0.31
N ALA A 282 -23.71 -10.13 1.55
CA ALA A 282 -23.58 -10.99 2.72
C ALA A 282 -24.92 -11.44 3.32
N GLU A 283 -25.97 -10.63 3.20
CA GLU A 283 -27.25 -10.87 3.88
C GLU A 283 -28.38 -11.29 2.92
N GLU A 284 -28.32 -10.90 1.63
CA GLU A 284 -29.44 -11.00 0.70
C GLU A 284 -29.12 -11.76 -0.62
N SER A 285 -27.85 -11.94 -0.97
CA SER A 285 -27.46 -12.56 -2.25
C SER A 285 -27.28 -14.07 -2.14
N ASP A 286 -27.95 -14.82 -3.02
CA ASP A 286 -27.72 -16.27 -3.19
C ASP A 286 -26.45 -16.58 -4.02
N GLU A 287 -25.90 -15.56 -4.72
CA GLU A 287 -24.69 -15.69 -5.54
C GLU A 287 -23.46 -15.10 -4.84
N VAL A 288 -22.35 -15.86 -4.82
CA VAL A 288 -21.06 -15.38 -4.32
C VAL A 288 -20.24 -14.81 -5.47
N THR A 289 -20.06 -13.49 -5.47
CA THR A 289 -19.12 -12.81 -6.38
C THR A 289 -17.73 -12.77 -5.74
N SER A 290 -16.74 -13.39 -6.39
CA SER A 290 -15.33 -13.34 -5.96
C SER A 290 -14.39 -13.00 -7.12
N ILE A 291 -13.20 -12.50 -6.78
CA ILE A 291 -12.11 -12.25 -7.73
C ILE A 291 -11.01 -13.29 -7.55
N PHE A 292 -10.46 -13.79 -8.65
CA PHE A 292 -9.34 -14.74 -8.62
C PHE A 292 -7.99 -14.01 -8.59
N ILE A 293 -7.31 -14.11 -7.46
CA ILE A 293 -6.03 -13.45 -7.21
C ILE A 293 -4.87 -14.28 -7.76
N ASN A 294 -3.83 -13.58 -8.22
CA ASN A 294 -2.63 -14.18 -8.81
C ASN A 294 -2.89 -14.92 -10.13
N TYR A 295 -3.86 -14.43 -10.91
CA TYR A 295 -4.07 -14.87 -12.29
C TYR A 295 -3.07 -14.16 -13.24
N PRO A 296 -2.07 -14.87 -13.81
CA PRO A 296 -0.95 -14.22 -14.51
C PRO A 296 -1.34 -13.43 -15.76
N ALA A 297 -2.46 -13.78 -16.40
CA ALA A 297 -2.91 -13.12 -17.62
C ALA A 297 -3.28 -11.65 -17.39
N LEU A 298 -3.60 -11.24 -16.16
CA LEU A 298 -3.98 -9.86 -15.84
C LEU A 298 -2.81 -9.04 -15.26
N LEU A 299 -1.59 -9.60 -15.23
CA LEU A 299 -0.42 -8.92 -14.67
C LEU A 299 -0.09 -7.62 -15.43
N LEU A 300 0.04 -6.51 -14.71
CA LEU A 300 0.27 -5.19 -15.31
C LEU A 300 1.67 -5.02 -15.90
N ARG A 301 2.69 -5.65 -15.30
CA ARG A 301 4.09 -5.48 -15.71
C ARG A 301 4.53 -6.35 -16.88
N LYS A 302 3.62 -7.19 -17.41
CA LYS A 302 3.91 -8.06 -18.57
C LYS A 302 4.18 -7.24 -19.83
N LYS A 303 4.81 -7.88 -20.82
CA LYS A 303 5.01 -7.28 -22.14
C LYS A 303 3.67 -7.08 -22.82
N THR A 304 3.48 -5.94 -23.46
CA THR A 304 2.31 -5.61 -24.28
C THR A 304 2.78 -4.89 -25.54
N GLU A 305 1.89 -4.66 -26.50
CA GLU A 305 2.19 -3.82 -27.67
C GLU A 305 2.67 -2.42 -27.25
N ARG A 306 2.01 -1.82 -26.26
CA ARG A 306 2.40 -0.53 -25.68
C ARG A 306 3.71 -0.59 -24.89
N TYR A 307 4.01 -1.73 -24.25
CA TYR A 307 5.20 -1.93 -23.42
C TYR A 307 5.95 -3.20 -23.85
N PRO A 308 6.70 -3.18 -24.97
CA PRO A 308 7.32 -4.38 -25.55
C PRO A 308 8.38 -5.02 -24.64
N ASN A 309 9.00 -4.21 -23.77
CA ASN A 309 9.96 -4.66 -22.76
C ASN A 309 9.32 -4.96 -21.39
N GLY A 310 7.99 -4.82 -21.29
CA GLY A 310 7.27 -4.82 -20.02
C GLY A 310 7.62 -3.62 -19.16
N ARG A 311 7.06 -3.57 -17.95
CA ARG A 311 7.26 -2.48 -16.98
C ARG A 311 7.98 -3.00 -15.75
N THR A 312 9.14 -3.63 -15.93
CA THR A 312 9.86 -4.28 -14.83
C THR A 312 10.82 -3.32 -14.13
N SER A 313 11.04 -3.51 -12.83
CA SER A 313 12.03 -2.74 -12.07
C SER A 313 13.43 -3.38 -12.03
N TYR A 314 13.62 -4.51 -12.72
CA TYR A 314 14.86 -5.29 -12.67
C TYR A 314 16.06 -4.53 -13.26
N ARG A 315 15.85 -3.74 -14.32
CA ARG A 315 16.90 -2.91 -14.93
C ARG A 315 17.52 -1.93 -13.93
N PHE A 316 16.67 -1.18 -13.21
CA PHE A 316 17.10 -0.21 -12.21
C PHE A 316 17.83 -0.89 -11.05
N LYS A 317 17.31 -2.04 -10.57
CA LYS A 317 18.00 -2.85 -9.56
C LYS A 317 19.41 -3.21 -10.00
N ARG A 318 19.57 -3.73 -11.23
CA ARG A 318 20.85 -4.21 -11.76
C ARG A 318 21.85 -3.06 -11.95
N GLU A 319 21.38 -1.92 -12.43
CA GLU A 319 22.22 -0.78 -12.76
C GLU A 319 22.62 0.06 -11.55
N LEU A 320 21.73 0.19 -10.56
CA LEU A 320 21.91 1.15 -9.46
C LEU A 320 22.36 0.52 -8.12
N ARG A 321 22.02 -0.74 -7.83
CA ARG A 321 22.22 -1.32 -6.47
C ARG A 321 23.67 -1.27 -5.97
N LYS A 322 24.65 -1.29 -6.88
CA LYS A 322 26.09 -1.22 -6.54
C LYS A 322 26.68 0.20 -6.69
N LYS A 323 25.88 1.18 -7.12
CA LYS A 323 26.32 2.54 -7.45
C LYS A 323 25.74 3.61 -6.54
N VAL A 324 24.60 3.33 -5.91
CA VAL A 324 23.96 4.23 -4.94
C VAL A 324 24.65 4.16 -3.59
N THR A 325 24.69 5.29 -2.92
CA THR A 325 25.08 5.46 -1.52
C THR A 325 23.88 5.12 -0.64
N ILE A 326 24.01 4.08 0.19
CA ILE A 326 22.92 3.63 1.07
C ILE A 326 23.04 4.31 2.43
N ILE A 327 21.97 5.01 2.85
CA ILE A 327 21.81 5.53 4.20
C ILE A 327 21.01 4.54 5.03
N ASP A 328 21.57 4.18 6.17
CA ASP A 328 20.89 3.40 7.19
C ASP A 328 20.50 4.29 8.38
N LYS A 329 19.23 4.70 8.45
CA LYS A 329 18.73 5.55 9.54
C LYS A 329 18.53 4.78 10.85
N THR A 330 18.81 3.47 10.91
CA THR A 330 18.74 2.71 12.16
C THR A 330 20.00 2.80 13.03
N GLY A 331 21.01 3.58 12.66
CA GLY A 331 22.28 3.72 13.39
C GLY A 331 22.62 5.15 13.81
N ALA A 332 21.88 5.72 14.76
CA ALA A 332 22.31 6.87 15.56
C ALA A 332 22.10 6.58 17.06
N ALA A 333 22.64 5.45 17.49
CA ALA A 333 22.93 5.12 18.87
C ALA A 333 24.04 4.06 18.84
N GLY A 334 25.30 4.47 19.04
CA GLY A 334 26.45 3.58 19.11
C GLY A 334 27.43 3.69 17.94
N ALA A 335 28.16 4.80 17.87
CA ALA A 335 29.47 4.84 17.21
C ALA A 335 30.53 5.17 18.27
N GLY A 336 30.77 4.20 19.16
CA GLY A 336 32.07 4.03 19.79
C GLY A 336 32.88 3.12 18.88
N ALA A 337 34.02 3.61 18.42
CA ALA A 337 34.88 2.97 17.44
C ALA A 337 35.31 1.54 17.85
N ALA A 338 35.34 0.63 16.88
CA ALA A 338 36.23 -0.52 16.90
C ALA A 338 36.57 -0.91 15.46
N GLN A 339 37.78 -0.53 15.03
CA GLN A 339 38.45 -1.08 13.86
C GLN A 339 38.58 -2.59 14.02
N GLN A 340 38.05 -3.37 13.07
CA GLN A 340 38.42 -4.78 12.95
C GLN A 340 39.68 -4.87 12.12
N SER A 341 40.81 -5.07 12.81
CA SER A 341 42.05 -5.59 12.24
C SER A 341 41.86 -7.07 11.88
N GLU A 342 42.18 -7.44 10.64
CA GLU A 342 42.30 -8.83 10.20
C GLU A 342 43.34 -9.60 11.03
N PRO A 343 43.08 -10.86 11.43
CA PRO A 343 44.13 -11.70 11.96
C PRO A 343 44.95 -12.31 10.81
N LYS A 344 46.23 -11.94 10.77
CA LYS A 344 47.27 -12.60 9.97
C LYS A 344 47.34 -14.08 10.35
N ARG A 345 47.30 -14.91 9.31
CA ARG A 345 47.70 -16.31 9.30
C ARG A 345 49.18 -16.40 9.73
N ALA A 346 49.51 -17.25 10.70
CA ALA A 346 50.89 -17.63 10.97
C ALA A 346 50.96 -19.15 11.19
N GLU A 347 51.87 -19.75 10.44
CA GLU A 347 52.27 -21.14 10.46
C GLU A 347 53.09 -21.47 11.72
N LYS A 348 52.74 -22.55 12.41
CA LYS A 348 53.56 -23.77 12.64
C LYS A 348 52.93 -24.62 13.72
#